data_AF-A0A7Y5CD93-F1
#
_entry.id   AF-A0A7Y5CD93-F1
#
_cell.length_a   1.000
_cell.length_b   1.000
_cell.length_c   1.000
_cell.angle_alpha   90.00
_cell.angle_beta   90.00
_cell.angle_gamma   90.00
#
_symmetry.space_group_name_H-M   'P 1'
#
loop_
_entity.id
_entity.type
_entity.pdbx_description
1 polymer ?
#
loop_
_entity_poly.entity_id
_entity_poly.type
_entity_poly.pdbx_seq_one_letter_code
_entity_poly.pdbx_strand_id
1 'polypeptide(L)'
;MNPNLARCPRCGKIFAAQAGKSLCAKCNTEFLDYGDRVLDAIEKHGLRQPDEIAEFTGVPLDTVIDLVENSTLLSHEIEQERVCAACKERLAQKHSEYCFHCRLMLNKAFGDAVKLMGEIRERELRLKKKKKEDASVLLPSVDDAVKHKRTRRSLHRPDPTPKSRYSP
;
A
#
# COMPACT_ATOMS: atom_id res chain seq x y z
N MET A 1 39.81 -13.19 -12.41
CA MET A 1 38.81 -12.55 -11.54
C MET A 1 39.56 -11.72 -10.52
N ASN A 2 39.46 -10.39 -10.59
CA ASN A 2 40.15 -9.54 -9.62
C ASN A 2 39.44 -9.67 -8.28
N PRO A 3 40.15 -9.99 -7.18
CA PRO A 3 39.56 -9.97 -5.86
C PRO A 3 39.09 -8.53 -5.61
N ASN A 4 37.79 -8.36 -5.37
CA ASN A 4 37.23 -7.06 -5.07
C ASN A 4 37.67 -6.70 -3.65
N LEU A 5 38.73 -5.90 -3.53
CA LEU A 5 39.30 -5.53 -2.24
C LEU A 5 38.45 -4.43 -1.61
N ALA A 6 37.91 -4.69 -0.42
CA ALA A 6 37.14 -3.72 0.35
C ALA A 6 37.83 -3.43 1.67
N ARG A 7 37.53 -2.26 2.24
CA ARG A 7 37.99 -1.87 3.57
C ARG A 7 36.87 -2.13 4.58
N CYS A 8 37.18 -2.87 5.64
CA CYS A 8 36.22 -3.18 6.70
C CYS A 8 35.83 -1.88 7.43
N PRO A 9 34.54 -1.54 7.56
CA PRO A 9 34.10 -0.33 8.26
C PRO A 9 34.37 -0.38 9.77
N ARG A 10 34.44 -1.58 10.38
CA ARG A 10 34.68 -1.72 11.83
C ARG A 10 36.15 -1.59 12.22
N CYS A 11 37.05 -2.29 11.54
CA CYS A 11 38.47 -2.34 11.92
C CYS A 11 39.42 -1.69 10.91
N GLY A 12 38.92 -1.18 9.78
CA GLY A 12 39.71 -0.53 8.75
C GLY A 12 40.63 -1.45 7.93
N LYS A 13 40.62 -2.77 8.19
CA LYS A 13 41.45 -3.75 7.46
C LYS A 13 40.94 -3.96 6.04
N ILE A 14 41.88 -4.08 5.09
CA ILE A 14 41.59 -4.42 3.70
C ILE A 14 41.42 -5.94 3.61
N PHE A 15 40.35 -6.40 2.98
CA PHE A 15 40.05 -7.81 2.79
C PHE A 15 39.42 -8.06 1.41
N ALA A 16 39.50 -9.30 0.92
CA ALA A 16 38.80 -9.70 -0.29
C ALA A 16 37.31 -9.84 0.02
N ALA A 17 36.50 -8.89 -0.46
CA ALA A 17 35.06 -8.92 -0.26
C ALA A 17 34.43 -10.04 -1.08
N GLN A 18 33.65 -10.88 -0.40
CA GLN A 18 32.76 -11.84 -1.05
C GLN A 18 31.41 -11.16 -1.29
N ALA A 19 30.67 -11.58 -2.32
CA ALA A 19 29.35 -11.03 -2.61
C ALA A 19 28.45 -11.13 -1.36
N GLY A 20 27.89 -9.99 -0.92
CA GLY A 20 27.01 -9.90 0.24
C GLY A 20 27.69 -9.71 1.60
N LYS A 21 29.03 -9.68 1.70
CA LYS A 21 29.74 -9.46 2.98
C LYS A 21 30.41 -8.09 3.03
N SER A 22 30.02 -7.26 4.00
CA SER A 22 30.59 -5.92 4.24
C SER A 22 31.70 -5.90 5.30
N LEU A 23 31.83 -6.96 6.10
CA LEU A 23 32.80 -7.07 7.19
C LEU A 23 33.93 -8.06 6.85
N CYS A 24 35.12 -7.83 7.39
CA CYS A 24 36.20 -8.80 7.31
C CYS A 24 35.85 -10.05 8.14
N ALA A 25 36.51 -11.19 7.87
CA ALA A 25 36.21 -12.46 8.53
C ALA A 25 36.20 -12.37 10.07
N LYS A 26 37.14 -11.63 10.67
CA LYS A 26 37.22 -11.44 12.14
C LYS A 26 36.06 -10.63 12.70
N CYS A 27 35.75 -9.49 12.09
CA CYS A 27 34.62 -8.67 12.55
C CYS A 27 33.28 -9.36 12.28
N ASN A 28 33.20 -10.21 11.26
CA ASN A 28 32.01 -10.99 10.99
C ASN A 28 31.79 -12.09 12.03
N THR A 29 32.84 -12.78 12.48
CA THR A 29 32.71 -13.78 13.57
C THR A 29 32.32 -13.11 14.87
N GLU A 30 32.95 -11.97 15.22
CA GLU A 30 32.57 -11.19 16.41
C GLU A 30 31.10 -10.73 16.35
N PHE A 31 30.62 -10.33 15.18
CA PHE A 31 29.23 -9.90 15.00
C PHE A 31 28.24 -11.06 15.18
N LEU A 32 28.59 -12.26 14.69
CA LEU A 32 27.78 -13.46 14.91
C LEU A 32 27.74 -13.84 16.39
N ASP A 33 28.89 -13.81 17.07
CA ASP A 33 28.98 -14.09 18.51
C ASP A 33 28.14 -13.09 19.33
N TYR A 34 28.10 -11.82 18.95
CA TYR A 34 27.22 -10.83 19.57
C TYR A 34 25.75 -11.15 19.32
N GLY A 35 25.38 -11.56 18.11
CA GLY A 35 24.03 -12.00 17.78
C GLY A 35 23.56 -13.16 18.64
N ASP A 36 24.39 -14.19 18.79
CA ASP A 36 24.07 -15.38 19.60
C ASP A 36 23.87 -15.02 21.08
N ARG A 37 24.70 -14.12 21.63
CA ARG A 37 24.54 -13.64 23.02
C ARG A 37 23.27 -12.83 23.23
N VAL A 38 22.93 -11.97 22.28
CA VAL A 38 21.70 -11.17 22.32
C VAL A 38 20.48 -12.07 22.22
N LEU A 39 20.49 -13.07 21.33
CA LEU A 39 19.44 -14.07 21.21
C LEU A 39 19.27 -14.86 22.51
N ASP A 40 20.36 -15.34 23.11
CA ASP A 40 20.32 -16.05 24.38
C ASP A 40 19.74 -15.18 25.51
N ALA A 41 20.08 -13.89 25.55
CA ALA A 41 19.55 -12.94 26.52
C ALA A 41 18.04 -12.70 26.35
N ILE A 42 17.55 -12.71 25.12
CA ILE A 42 16.13 -12.49 24.84
C ILE A 42 15.33 -13.79 25.08
N GLU A 43 15.76 -14.92 24.50
CA GLU A 43 15.01 -16.19 24.57
C GLU A 43 15.09 -16.85 25.95
N LYS A 44 16.28 -16.88 26.58
CA LYS A 44 16.47 -17.60 27.87
C LYS A 44 16.18 -16.73 29.07
N HIS A 45 16.49 -15.44 28.99
CA HIS A 45 16.33 -14.50 30.11
C HIS A 45 15.11 -13.58 29.98
N GLY A 46 14.47 -13.52 28.81
CA GLY A 46 13.25 -12.75 28.60
C GLY A 46 13.46 -11.23 28.63
N LEU A 47 14.69 -10.75 28.40
CA LEU A 47 15.01 -9.32 28.42
C LEU A 47 14.42 -8.64 27.19
N ARG A 48 13.71 -7.52 27.41
CA ARG A 48 12.98 -6.78 26.37
C ARG A 48 13.44 -5.33 26.17
N GLN A 49 14.27 -4.82 27.07
CA GLN A 49 14.83 -3.48 27.02
C GLN A 49 16.24 -3.54 26.42
N PRO A 50 16.59 -2.71 25.42
CA PRO A 50 17.93 -2.69 24.81
C PRO A 50 19.03 -2.42 25.84
N ASP A 51 18.74 -1.56 26.83
CA ASP A 51 19.67 -1.19 27.89
C ASP A 51 19.99 -2.40 28.80
N GLU A 52 18.97 -3.14 29.22
CA GLU A 52 19.13 -4.36 30.03
C GLU A 52 19.89 -5.45 29.27
N ILE A 53 19.62 -5.59 27.97
CA ILE A 53 20.33 -6.55 27.11
C ILE A 53 21.81 -6.16 26.98
N ALA A 54 22.12 -4.88 26.79
CA ALA A 54 23.49 -4.39 26.68
C ALA A 54 24.27 -4.64 27.99
N GLU A 55 23.66 -4.36 29.14
CA GLU A 55 24.25 -4.62 30.45
C GLU A 55 24.49 -6.12 30.69
N PHE A 56 23.53 -6.97 30.31
CA PHE A 56 23.62 -8.42 30.51
C PHE A 56 24.62 -9.10 29.57
N THR A 57 24.65 -8.69 28.29
CA THR A 57 25.47 -9.34 27.26
C THR A 57 26.87 -8.74 27.14
N GLY A 58 27.09 -7.54 27.69
CA GLY A 58 28.32 -6.77 27.54
C GLY A 58 28.55 -6.28 26.10
N VAL A 59 27.52 -6.31 25.25
CA VAL A 59 27.55 -5.81 23.88
C VAL A 59 27.25 -4.31 23.88
N PRO A 60 27.91 -3.49 23.05
CA PRO A 60 27.60 -2.06 22.96
C PRO A 60 26.14 -1.81 22.59
N LEU A 61 25.48 -0.86 23.26
CA LEU A 61 24.07 -0.53 23.04
C LEU A 61 23.74 -0.29 21.56
N ASP A 62 24.55 0.49 20.85
CA ASP A 62 24.36 0.77 19.43
C ASP A 62 24.37 -0.52 18.58
N THR A 63 25.21 -1.50 18.95
CA THR A 63 25.26 -2.79 18.25
C THR A 63 24.06 -3.67 18.59
N VAL A 64 23.54 -3.60 19.82
CA VAL A 64 22.31 -4.29 20.20
C VAL A 64 21.12 -3.71 19.42
N ILE A 65 21.01 -2.38 19.33
CA ILE A 65 19.95 -1.72 18.55
C ILE A 65 20.05 -2.12 17.07
N ASP A 66 21.25 -2.06 16.48
CA ASP A 66 21.46 -2.49 15.09
C ASP A 66 21.07 -3.96 14.87
N LEU A 67 21.44 -4.86 15.78
CA LEU A 67 21.12 -6.30 15.68
C LEU A 67 19.60 -6.55 15.77
N VAL A 68 18.92 -5.80 16.63
CA VAL A 68 17.48 -5.91 16.86
C VAL A 68 16.69 -5.34 15.69
N GLU A 69 17.05 -4.16 15.20
CA GLU A 69 16.36 -3.51 14.09
C GLU A 69 16.56 -4.25 12.77
N ASN A 70 17.76 -4.82 12.54
CA ASN A 70 18.04 -5.59 11.33
C ASN A 70 17.51 -7.04 11.39
N SER A 71 17.05 -7.51 12.56
CA SER A 71 16.47 -8.84 12.70
C SER A 71 14.95 -8.77 12.83
N THR A 72 14.25 -9.29 11.82
CA THR A 72 12.79 -9.35 11.80
C THR A 72 12.21 -10.18 12.93
N LEU A 73 12.98 -11.11 13.51
CA LEU A 73 12.56 -11.95 14.63
C LEU A 73 12.63 -11.20 15.97
N LEU A 74 13.71 -10.44 16.25
CA LEU A 74 13.90 -9.76 17.54
C LEU A 74 13.19 -8.40 17.63
N SER A 75 12.92 -7.78 16.48
CA SER A 75 12.11 -6.55 16.39
C SER A 75 10.72 -6.67 17.03
N HIS A 76 10.16 -7.88 17.17
CA HIS A 76 8.85 -8.11 17.77
C HIS A 76 8.86 -8.21 19.30
N GLU A 77 10.02 -8.54 19.91
CA GLU A 77 10.11 -8.85 21.34
C GLU A 77 10.58 -7.67 22.19
N ILE A 78 11.14 -6.63 21.55
CA ILE A 78 11.69 -5.47 22.23
C ILE A 78 10.65 -4.35 22.31
N GLU A 79 10.28 -4.01 23.55
CA GLU A 79 9.32 -2.96 23.86
C GLU A 79 10.04 -1.61 23.83
N GLN A 80 10.28 -1.06 22.64
CA GLN A 80 10.71 0.34 22.53
C GLN A 80 9.55 1.26 22.90
N GLU A 81 9.72 2.04 23.97
CA GLU A 81 8.79 3.11 24.35
C GLU A 81 8.86 4.26 23.34
N ARG A 82 8.19 4.08 22.20
CA ARG A 82 8.10 5.10 21.15
C ARG A 82 7.06 6.14 21.51
N VAL A 83 7.33 7.41 21.24
CA VAL A 83 6.36 8.50 21.41
C VAL A 83 5.47 8.61 20.16
N CYS A 84 4.20 8.97 20.33
CA CYS A 84 3.24 9.14 19.24
C CYS A 84 3.71 10.18 18.22
N ALA A 85 3.75 9.81 16.94
CA ALA A 85 4.15 10.69 15.84
C ALA A 85 3.20 11.88 15.65
N ALA A 86 1.91 11.71 15.95
CA ALA A 86 0.89 12.76 15.76
C ALA A 86 0.88 13.78 16.90
N CYS A 87 0.71 13.32 18.15
CA CYS A 87 0.54 14.24 19.29
C CYS A 87 1.83 14.51 20.06
N LYS A 88 2.86 13.65 19.94
CA LYS A 88 4.14 13.75 20.67
C LYS A 88 4.06 13.82 22.20
N GLU A 89 2.86 13.70 22.78
CA GLU A 89 2.61 13.79 24.22
C GLU A 89 2.44 12.42 24.90
N ARG A 90 2.11 11.38 24.13
CA ARG A 90 1.75 10.06 24.66
C ARG A 90 2.58 8.98 24.00
N LEU A 91 2.78 7.88 24.71
CA LEU A 91 3.39 6.69 24.15
C LEU A 91 2.54 6.12 23.01
N ALA A 92 3.22 5.69 21.95
CA ALA A 92 2.63 4.97 20.84
C ALA A 92 2.21 3.57 21.30
N GLN A 93 1.14 3.02 20.71
CA GLN A 93 0.78 1.63 21.02
C GLN A 93 1.78 0.66 20.40
N LYS A 94 1.93 -0.52 21.02
CA LYS A 94 2.74 -1.63 20.48
C LYS A 94 2.43 -1.85 19.00
N HIS A 95 3.48 -1.95 18.18
CA HIS A 95 3.42 -2.06 16.71
C HIS A 95 2.75 -0.90 15.96
N SER A 96 2.69 0.30 16.54
CA SER A 96 2.13 1.47 15.86
C SER A 96 2.95 2.73 16.14
N GLU A 97 2.87 3.69 15.23
CA GLU A 97 3.50 5.01 15.39
C GLU A 97 2.61 5.99 16.18
N TYR A 98 1.38 5.58 16.52
CA TYR A 98 0.35 6.46 17.07
C TYR A 98 -0.10 5.99 18.44
N CYS A 99 -0.43 6.93 19.33
CA CYS A 99 -1.14 6.60 20.56
C CYS A 99 -2.58 6.16 20.24
N PHE A 100 -3.20 5.47 21.19
CA PHE A 100 -4.57 4.96 21.05
C PHE A 100 -5.57 6.04 20.61
N HIS A 101 -5.46 7.24 21.19
CA HIS A 101 -6.36 8.36 20.91
C HIS A 101 -6.21 8.88 19.47
N CYS A 102 -4.98 9.13 19.02
CA CYS A 102 -4.72 9.59 17.65
C CYS A 102 -5.19 8.55 16.63
N ARG A 103 -5.00 7.26 16.93
CA ARG A 103 -5.46 6.16 16.09
C ARG A 103 -6.99 6.09 16.00
N LEU A 104 -7.69 6.31 17.11
CA LEU A 104 -9.15 6.37 17.13
C LEU A 104 -9.68 7.55 16.29
N MET A 105 -9.06 8.72 16.41
CA MET A 105 -9.40 9.90 15.61
C MET A 105 -9.17 9.67 14.12
N LEU A 106 -8.07 9.01 13.77
CA LEU A 106 -7.72 8.69 12.39
C LEU A 106 -8.70 7.68 11.76
N ASN A 107 -9.10 6.65 12.51
CA ASN A 107 -10.13 5.71 12.07
C ASN A 107 -11.50 6.39 11.89
N LYS A 108 -11.85 7.33 12.76
CA LYS A 108 -13.08 8.11 12.63
C LYS A 108 -13.06 8.95 11.35
N ALA A 109 -11.96 9.65 11.09
CA ALA A 109 -11.78 10.44 9.87
C ALA A 109 -11.90 9.58 8.60
N PHE A 110 -11.35 8.36 8.59
CA PHE A 110 -11.57 7.43 7.47
C PHE A 110 -13.02 7.00 7.33
N GLY A 111 -13.70 6.70 8.44
CA GLY A 111 -15.13 6.37 8.41
C GLY A 111 -15.98 7.49 7.83
N ASP A 112 -15.69 8.74 8.22
CA ASP A 112 -16.40 9.93 7.73
C ASP A 112 -16.12 10.18 6.24
N ALA A 113 -14.87 9.99 5.80
CA ALA A 113 -14.50 10.11 4.39
C ALA A 113 -15.23 9.06 3.53
N VAL A 114 -15.32 7.80 3.98
CA VAL A 114 -16.03 6.74 3.26
C VAL A 114 -17.52 7.07 3.12
N LYS A 115 -18.17 7.58 4.17
CA LYS A 115 -19.58 8.00 4.11
C LYS A 115 -19.80 9.11 3.08
N LEU A 116 -18.96 10.14 3.11
CA LEU A 116 -19.04 11.26 2.20
C LEU A 116 -18.85 10.83 0.73
N MET A 117 -17.92 9.89 0.49
CA MET A 117 -17.75 9.29 -0.84
C MET A 117 -18.97 8.48 -1.29
N GLY A 118 -19.63 7.78 -0.37
CA GLY A 118 -20.89 7.08 -0.64
C GLY A 118 -22.01 8.04 -1.06
N GLU A 119 -22.19 9.14 -0.33
CA GLU A 119 -23.19 10.16 -0.64
C GLU A 119 -22.97 10.83 -1.99
N ILE A 120 -21.71 11.16 -2.32
CA ILE A 120 -21.35 11.72 -3.64
C ILE A 120 -21.73 10.74 -4.74
N ARG A 121 -21.38 9.46 -4.59
CA ARG A 121 -21.68 8.42 -5.57
C ARG A 121 -23.18 8.24 -5.77
N GLU A 122 -23.98 8.23 -4.70
CA GLU A 122 -25.43 8.15 -4.80
C GLU A 122 -26.03 9.36 -5.52
N ARG A 123 -25.54 10.56 -5.21
CA ARG A 123 -25.97 11.81 -5.86
C ARG A 123 -25.69 11.76 -7.36
N GLU A 124 -24.51 11.30 -7.76
CA GLU A 124 -24.16 11.13 -9.17
C GLU A 124 -25.07 10.11 -9.88
N LEU A 125 -25.37 8.98 -9.24
CA LEU A 125 -26.26 7.97 -9.80
C LEU A 125 -27.68 8.52 -9.99
N ARG A 126 -28.20 9.29 -9.03
CA ARG A 126 -29.51 9.95 -9.15
C ARG A 126 -29.53 10.95 -10.30
N LEU A 127 -28.48 11.77 -10.44
CA LEU A 127 -28.37 12.72 -11.55
C LEU A 127 -28.30 12.00 -12.91
N LYS A 128 -27.57 10.88 -13.00
CA LYS A 128 -27.52 10.06 -14.21
C LYS A 128 -28.87 9.43 -14.55
N LYS A 129 -29.64 8.97 -13.56
CA LYS A 129 -31.01 8.44 -13.76
C LYS A 129 -31.95 9.53 -14.28
N LYS A 130 -32.00 10.69 -13.64
CA LYS A 130 -32.81 11.84 -14.10
C LYS A 130 -32.49 12.23 -15.54
N LYS A 131 -31.20 12.36 -15.88
CA LYS A 131 -30.78 12.65 -17.27
C LYS A 131 -31.26 11.60 -18.28
N LYS A 132 -31.31 10.31 -17.91
CA LYS A 132 -31.84 9.24 -18.76
C LYS A 132 -33.35 9.33 -18.92
N GLU A 133 -34.06 9.62 -17.83
CA GLU A 133 -35.52 9.84 -17.84
C GLU A 133 -35.87 11.03 -18.73
N ASP A 134 -35.23 12.19 -18.52
CA ASP A 134 -35.43 13.39 -19.33
C ASP A 134 -35.14 13.13 -20.83
N ALA A 135 -34.06 12.41 -21.14
CA ALA A 135 -33.72 12.03 -22.51
C ALA A 135 -34.73 11.06 -23.13
N SER A 136 -35.34 10.17 -22.33
CA SER A 136 -36.37 9.23 -22.79
C SER A 136 -37.70 9.91 -23.13
N VAL A 137 -38.00 11.05 -22.49
CA VAL A 137 -39.20 11.85 -22.80
C VAL A 137 -39.00 12.68 -24.08
N LEU A 138 -37.78 13.16 -24.32
CA LEU A 138 -37.45 14.00 -25.49
C LEU A 138 -37.26 13.20 -26.79
N LEU A 139 -36.86 11.93 -26.70
CA LEU A 139 -36.67 11.08 -27.87
C LEU A 139 -37.93 10.25 -28.13
N PRO A 140 -38.51 10.30 -29.35
CA PRO A 140 -39.63 9.44 -29.69
C PRO A 140 -39.22 7.97 -29.51
N SER A 141 -40.15 7.14 -29.01
CA SER A 141 -39.93 5.71 -28.87
C SER A 141 -39.41 5.12 -30.19
N VAL A 142 -38.52 4.13 -30.10
CA VAL A 142 -38.00 3.43 -31.29
C VAL A 142 -39.16 2.95 -32.18
N ASP A 143 -40.27 2.51 -31.57
CA ASP A 143 -41.48 2.12 -32.29
C ASP A 143 -42.15 3.28 -33.02
N ASP A 144 -42.20 4.47 -32.42
CA ASP A 144 -42.78 5.66 -33.04
C ASP A 144 -41.89 6.20 -34.16
N ALA A 145 -40.56 6.15 -33.98
CA ALA A 145 -39.59 6.47 -35.02
C ALA A 145 -39.68 5.48 -36.20
N VAL A 146 -39.90 4.18 -35.94
CA VAL A 146 -40.11 3.16 -36.96
C VAL A 146 -41.44 3.35 -37.69
N LYS A 147 -42.53 3.65 -36.97
CA LYS A 147 -43.83 3.98 -37.57
C LYS A 147 -43.74 5.21 -38.49
N HIS A 148 -43.09 6.29 -38.04
CA HIS A 148 -42.86 7.47 -38.87
C HIS A 148 -42.02 7.20 -40.12
N LYS A 149 -41.01 6.31 -40.04
CA LYS A 149 -40.23 5.89 -41.21
C LYS A 149 -41.05 5.03 -42.17
N ARG A 150 -41.90 4.14 -41.66
CA ARG A 150 -42.78 3.29 -42.48
C ARG A 150 -43.84 4.09 -43.22
N THR A 151 -44.49 5.07 -42.58
CA THR A 151 -45.47 5.96 -43.22
C THR A 151 -44.83 6.84 -44.30
N ARG A 152 -43.59 7.29 -44.10
CA ARG A 152 -42.85 8.02 -45.15
C ARG A 152 -42.42 7.12 -46.32
N ARG A 153 -42.04 5.86 -46.07
CA ARG A 153 -41.67 4.91 -47.14
C ARG A 153 -42.86 4.42 -47.97
N SER A 154 -44.08 4.38 -47.43
CA SER A 154 -45.27 3.97 -48.19
C SER A 154 -45.74 4.99 -49.22
N LEU A 155 -45.33 6.27 -49.10
CA LEU A 155 -45.70 7.34 -50.04
C LEU A 155 -44.81 7.41 -51.29
N HIS A 156 -43.67 6.71 -51.29
CA HIS A 156 -42.73 6.62 -52.43
C HIS A 156 -42.27 5.17 -52.60
N ARG A 157 -43.20 4.28 -52.96
CA ARG A 157 -42.80 3.10 -53.74
C ARG A 157 -42.75 3.57 -55.19
N PRO A 158 -41.56 3.75 -55.80
CA PRO A 158 -41.50 3.88 -57.25
C PRO A 158 -42.15 2.62 -57.84
N ASP A 159 -43.17 2.83 -58.67
CA ASP A 159 -43.85 1.75 -59.37
C ASP A 159 -42.79 0.95 -60.16
N PRO A 160 -42.66 -0.36 -59.92
CA PRO A 160 -41.67 -1.17 -60.63
C PRO A 160 -42.07 -1.44 -62.09
N THR A 161 -43.22 -0.94 -62.55
CA THR A 161 -43.65 -1.09 -63.93
C THR A 161 -42.81 -0.19 -64.83
N PRO A 162 -41.97 -0.75 -65.74
CA PRO A 162 -41.35 0.05 -66.76
C PRO A 162 -42.47 0.60 -67.64
N LYS A 163 -42.57 1.93 -67.75
CA LYS A 163 -43.47 2.57 -68.72
C LYS A 163 -43.19 1.95 -70.09
N SER A 164 -44.17 1.19 -70.59
CA SER A 164 -44.06 0.41 -71.81
C SER A 164 -43.62 1.31 -72.95
N ARG A 165 -42.60 0.83 -73.66
CA ARG A 165 -41.83 1.56 -74.68
C ARG A 165 -42.45 1.45 -76.08
N TYR A 166 -43.76 1.23 -76.19
CA TYR A 166 -44.43 1.02 -77.47
C TYR A 166 -45.77 1.77 -77.51
N SER A 167 -45.77 2.90 -78.20
CA SER A 167 -46.95 3.44 -78.86
C SER A 167 -46.73 3.28 -80.36
N PRO A 168 -47.65 2.64 -81.12
CA PRO A 168 -47.65 2.72 -82.58
C PRO A 168 -48.07 4.11 -83.06
#